data_AF-A0AA97H2V6-F1
#
_entry.id   AF-A0AA97H2V6-F1
#
_cell.length_a   1.000
_cell.length_b   1.000
_cell.length_c   1.000
_cell.angle_alpha   90.00
_cell.angle_beta   90.00
_cell.angle_gamma   90.00
#
_symmetry.space_group_name_H-M   'P 1'
#
loop_
_entity.id
_entity.type
_entity.pdbx_description
1 polymer ?
#
loop_
_entity_poly.entity_id
_entity_poly.type
_entity_poly.pdbx_seq_one_letter_code
_entity_poly.pdbx_strand_id
1 'polypeptide(L)'
;MAQTSREKGMLEKFEEFTQMISGLEGGLTLKDLLPDAFLQKYTQFQNFEELCAASGTNIETVDDLSKLSDDVVKAKTQFSTTEEMMSKAVETYVASAFNE
;
A
#
# COMPACT_ATOMS: atom_id res chain seq x y z
N MET A 1 -1.35 20.63 -10.49
CA MET A 1 -0.84 19.82 -11.63
C MET A 1 0.19 18.75 -11.21
N ALA A 2 0.75 18.78 -9.99
CA ALA A 2 1.75 17.79 -9.55
C ALA A 2 1.17 16.50 -8.93
N GLN A 3 -0.03 16.55 -8.35
CA GLN A 3 -0.66 15.39 -7.69
C GLN A 3 -0.96 14.26 -8.68
N THR A 4 -1.57 14.62 -9.81
CA THR A 4 -2.05 13.67 -10.84
C THR A 4 -0.95 12.85 -11.50
N SER A 5 0.31 13.29 -11.42
CA SER A 5 1.45 12.58 -12.02
C SER A 5 2.03 11.49 -11.11
N ARG A 6 1.91 11.64 -9.79
CA ARG A 6 2.34 10.61 -8.81
C ARG A 6 1.27 9.53 -8.66
N GLU A 7 0.00 9.94 -8.63
CA GLU A 7 -1.15 9.02 -8.54
C GLU A 7 -1.15 8.02 -9.69
N LYS A 8 -0.94 8.48 -10.93
CA LYS A 8 -0.88 7.59 -12.12
C LYS A 8 0.24 6.56 -12.07
N GLY A 9 1.46 6.97 -11.74
CA GLY A 9 2.61 6.05 -11.72
C GLY A 9 2.48 4.95 -10.66
N MET A 10 1.85 5.27 -9.53
CA MET A 10 1.59 4.29 -8.46
C MET A 10 0.47 3.32 -8.85
N LEU A 11 -0.60 3.83 -9.47
CA LEU A 11 -1.72 3.01 -9.94
C LEU A 11 -1.28 2.03 -11.03
N GLU A 12 -0.57 2.52 -12.05
CA GLU A 12 -0.08 1.69 -13.16
C GLU A 12 0.81 0.56 -12.65
N LYS A 13 1.74 0.86 -11.72
CA LYS A 13 2.57 -0.16 -11.08
C LYS A 13 1.75 -1.19 -10.31
N PHE A 14 0.73 -0.77 -9.57
CA PHE A 14 -0.10 -1.70 -8.82
C PHE A 14 -0.99 -2.54 -9.74
N GLU A 15 -1.54 -1.97 -10.81
CA GLU A 15 -2.30 -2.72 -11.81
C GLU A 15 -1.42 -3.76 -12.50
N GLU A 16 -0.22 -3.39 -12.96
CA GLU A 16 0.72 -4.34 -13.54
C GLU A 16 1.07 -5.46 -12.56
N PHE A 17 1.28 -5.10 -11.29
CA PHE A 17 1.61 -6.05 -10.25
C PHE A 17 0.44 -6.98 -9.94
N THR A 18 -0.73 -6.44 -9.63
CA THR A 18 -1.95 -7.22 -9.39
C THR A 18 -2.28 -8.10 -10.58
N GLN A 19 -2.06 -7.67 -11.82
CA GLN A 19 -2.24 -8.51 -12.99
C GLN A 19 -1.22 -9.67 -13.05
N MET A 20 0.02 -9.45 -12.61
CA MET A 20 1.07 -10.48 -12.52
C MET A 20 0.72 -11.57 -11.49
N ILE A 21 0.17 -11.19 -10.33
CA ILE A 21 -0.19 -12.11 -9.24
C ILE A 21 -1.67 -12.55 -9.25
N SER A 22 -2.56 -11.89 -10.00
CA SER A 22 -3.95 -12.34 -10.18
C SER A 22 -4.01 -13.64 -11.00
N GLY A 23 -2.93 -14.03 -11.68
CA GLY A 23 -2.78 -15.39 -12.22
C GLY A 23 -2.53 -16.46 -11.15
N LEU A 24 -2.25 -16.05 -9.92
CA LEU A 24 -1.97 -16.85 -8.72
C LEU A 24 -3.22 -16.86 -7.82
N GLU A 25 -4.31 -17.49 -8.29
CA GLU A 25 -5.58 -17.88 -7.61
C GLU A 25 -6.30 -16.95 -6.59
N GLY A 26 -5.85 -15.73 -6.30
CA GLY A 26 -6.47 -14.86 -5.32
C GLY A 26 -6.49 -13.41 -5.77
N GLY A 27 -7.68 -12.85 -6.01
CA GLY A 27 -7.84 -11.43 -6.31
C GLY A 27 -7.22 -10.59 -5.18
N LEU A 28 -6.16 -9.85 -5.49
CA LEU A 28 -5.40 -9.13 -4.50
C LEU A 28 -6.13 -7.89 -4.04
N THR A 29 -6.35 -7.77 -2.73
CA THR A 29 -6.87 -6.56 -2.11
C THR A 29 -5.77 -5.80 -1.40
N LEU A 30 -5.96 -4.50 -1.17
CA LEU A 30 -5.01 -3.72 -0.37
C LEU A 30 -4.80 -4.28 1.04
N LYS A 31 -5.81 -4.94 1.62
CA LYS A 31 -5.70 -5.64 2.92
C LYS A 31 -4.76 -6.83 2.85
N ASP A 32 -4.73 -7.52 1.71
CA ASP A 32 -3.80 -8.62 1.44
C ASP A 32 -2.37 -8.08 1.29
N LEU A 33 -2.22 -6.95 0.59
CA LEU A 33 -0.92 -6.30 0.36
C LEU A 33 -0.31 -5.69 1.63
N LEU A 34 -1.17 -5.15 2.49
CA LEU A 34 -0.83 -4.49 3.76
C LEU A 34 -1.40 -5.32 4.91
N PRO A 35 -0.90 -6.54 5.14
CA PRO A 35 -1.38 -7.37 6.23
C PRO A 35 -1.04 -6.70 7.56
N ASP A 36 -1.78 -7.04 8.61
CA ASP A 36 -1.59 -6.44 9.95
C ASP A 36 -0.14 -6.59 10.43
N ALA A 37 0.51 -7.71 10.13
CA ALA A 37 1.93 -7.94 10.43
C ALA A 37 2.88 -6.96 9.71
N PHE A 38 2.57 -6.58 8.47
CA PHE A 38 3.35 -5.57 7.75
C PHE A 38 3.11 -4.19 8.35
N LEU A 39 1.84 -3.85 8.61
CA LEU A 39 1.48 -2.57 9.21
C LEU A 39 2.11 -2.40 10.59
N GLN A 40 2.04 -3.40 11.46
CA GLN A 40 2.67 -3.37 12.79
C GLN A 40 4.19 -3.28 12.73
N LYS A 41 4.80 -3.81 11.66
CA LYS A 41 6.25 -3.86 11.51
C LYS A 41 6.82 -2.56 10.95
N TYR A 42 6.13 -1.94 10.00
CA TYR A 42 6.63 -0.78 9.26
C TYR A 42 5.87 0.52 9.58
N THR A 43 4.75 0.43 10.30
CA THR A 43 3.89 1.55 10.68
C THR A 43 3.53 1.48 12.16
N GLN A 44 2.99 2.58 12.69
CA GLN A 44 2.44 2.62 14.04
C GLN A 44 1.01 2.07 14.14
N PHE A 45 0.41 1.68 13.01
CA PHE A 45 -0.95 1.17 12.96
C PHE A 45 -0.97 -0.32 13.24
N GLN A 46 -1.95 -0.77 14.03
CA GLN A 46 -2.08 -2.19 14.31
C GLN A 46 -2.71 -2.96 13.15
N ASN A 47 -3.62 -2.32 12.41
CA ASN A 47 -4.41 -2.96 11.37
C ASN A 47 -4.73 -1.97 10.24
N PHE A 48 -5.18 -2.48 9.09
CA PHE A 48 -5.56 -1.65 7.94
C PHE A 48 -6.65 -0.63 8.27
N GLU A 49 -7.60 -0.98 9.15
CA GLU A 49 -8.66 -0.08 9.60
C GLU A 49 -8.13 1.16 10.35
N GLU A 50 -7.08 1.00 11.17
CA GLU A 50 -6.46 2.15 11.85
C GLU A 50 -5.74 3.07 10.86
N LEU A 51 -5.09 2.51 9.85
CA LEU A 51 -4.46 3.28 8.78
C LEU A 51 -5.52 4.05 7.99
N CYS A 52 -6.64 3.42 7.64
CA CYS A 52 -7.78 4.06 6.98
C CYS A 52 -8.36 5.19 7.84
N ALA A 53 -8.62 4.92 9.13
CA ALA A 53 -9.15 5.91 10.06
C ALA A 53 -8.20 7.11 10.27
N ALA A 54 -6.88 6.85 10.35
CA ALA A 54 -5.88 7.88 10.53
C ALA A 54 -5.63 8.71 9.27
N SER A 55 -5.86 8.14 8.09
CA SER A 55 -5.74 8.83 6.81
C SER A 55 -6.91 9.78 6.55
N GLY A 56 -8.00 9.68 7.32
CA GLY A 56 -9.18 10.53 7.21
C GLY A 56 -9.95 10.34 5.89
N THR A 57 -9.57 9.36 5.09
CA THR A 57 -10.16 9.01 3.79
C THR A 57 -10.36 7.49 3.78
N ASN A 58 -11.41 7.04 3.09
CA ASN A 58 -11.71 5.62 2.99
C ASN A 58 -10.71 4.95 2.04
N ILE A 59 -9.60 4.43 2.59
CA ILE A 59 -8.58 3.74 1.81
C ILE A 59 -9.15 2.39 1.36
N GLU A 60 -9.72 2.38 0.16
CA GLU A 60 -10.19 1.16 -0.51
C GLU A 60 -9.32 0.81 -1.72
N THR A 61 -8.61 1.80 -2.26
CA THR A 61 -7.80 1.69 -3.47
C THR A 61 -6.44 2.34 -3.32
N VAL A 62 -5.52 1.96 -4.20
CA VAL A 62 -4.17 2.52 -4.26
C VAL A 62 -4.18 4.02 -4.48
N ASP A 63 -5.17 4.49 -5.25
CA ASP A 63 -5.41 5.90 -5.49
C ASP A 63 -5.61 6.66 -4.16
N ASP A 64 -6.37 6.08 -3.23
CA ASP A 64 -6.61 6.67 -1.93
C ASP A 64 -5.36 6.72 -1.06
N LEU A 65 -4.57 5.63 -1.11
CA LEU A 65 -3.25 5.59 -0.50
C LEU A 65 -2.30 6.63 -1.12
N SER A 66 -2.35 6.88 -2.43
CA SER A 66 -1.51 7.92 -3.03
C SER A 66 -1.89 9.34 -2.60
N LYS A 67 -3.09 9.56 -2.05
CA LYS A 67 -3.54 10.86 -1.53
C LYS A 67 -3.07 11.11 -0.10
N LEU A 68 -2.56 10.08 0.59
CA LEU A 68 -1.94 10.24 1.89
C LEU A 68 -0.76 11.19 1.77
N SER A 69 -0.74 12.22 2.62
CA SER A 69 0.38 13.15 2.66
C SER A 69 1.65 12.44 3.12
N ASP A 70 2.74 12.65 2.39
CA ASP A 70 4.06 12.12 2.73
C ASP A 70 4.46 12.45 4.19
N ASP A 71 3.99 13.59 4.73
CA ASP A 71 4.20 14.00 6.13
C ASP A 71 3.59 13.03 7.15
N VAL A 72 2.38 12.53 6.87
CA VAL A 72 1.71 11.53 7.72
C VAL A 72 2.43 10.20 7.63
N VAL A 73 2.80 9.79 6.41
CA VAL A 73 3.55 8.55 6.19
C VAL A 73 4.89 8.61 6.92
N LYS A 74 5.63 9.71 6.81
CA LYS A 74 6.90 9.89 7.50
C LYS A 74 6.76 9.98 9.03
N ALA A 75 5.67 10.55 9.53
CA ALA A 75 5.43 10.67 10.96
C ALA A 75 4.90 9.37 11.60
N LYS A 76 4.19 8.55 10.82
CA LYS A 76 3.46 7.35 11.30
C LYS A 76 4.07 6.03 10.82
N THR A 77 5.01 6.08 9.89
CA THR A 77 5.64 4.90 9.28
C THR A 77 7.15 5.09 9.17
N GLN A 78 7.87 4.01 8.88
CA GLN A 78 9.31 4.03 8.61
C GLN A 78 9.66 4.56 7.21
N PHE A 79 8.67 4.82 6.36
CA PHE A 79 8.87 5.24 4.98
C PHE A 79 8.85 6.76 4.88
N SER A 80 9.66 7.31 3.98
CA SER A 80 9.70 8.77 3.76
C SER A 80 8.55 9.25 2.85
N THR A 81 8.00 8.35 2.04
CA THR A 81 6.94 8.65 1.08
C THR A 81 5.98 7.48 0.97
N THR A 82 4.76 7.77 0.53
CA THR A 82 3.71 6.74 0.36
C THR A 82 4.09 5.72 -0.72
N GLU A 83 4.83 6.14 -1.73
CA GLU A 83 5.32 5.30 -2.83
C GLU A 83 6.34 4.25 -2.36
N GLU A 84 7.22 4.62 -1.41
CA GLU A 84 8.16 3.70 -0.76
C GLU A 84 7.43 2.63 0.06
N MET A 85 6.43 3.06 0.84
CA MET A 85 5.58 2.17 1.62
C MET A 85 4.87 1.17 0.71
N MET A 86 4.31 1.66 -0.40
CA MET A 86 3.60 0.85 -1.38
C MET A 86 4.52 -0.17 -2.05
N SER A 87 5.69 0.26 -2.54
CA SER A 87 6.68 -0.65 -3.13
C SER A 87 7.09 -1.76 -2.16
N LYS A 88 7.24 -1.43 -0.87
CA LYS A 88 7.63 -2.42 0.14
C LYS A 88 6.50 -3.37 0.53
N ALA A 89 5.26 -2.89 0.55
CA ALA A 89 4.07 -3.72 0.76
C ALA A 89 3.91 -4.74 -0.37
N VAL A 90 3.97 -4.25 -1.62
CA VAL A 90 3.99 -5.03 -2.86
C VAL A 90 5.09 -6.11 -2.83
N GLU A 91 6.32 -5.72 -2.51
CA GLU A 91 7.46 -6.65 -2.42
C GLU A 91 7.27 -7.71 -1.33
N THR A 92 6.80 -7.31 -0.15
CA THR A 92 6.56 -8.23 0.97
C THR A 92 5.45 -9.21 0.66
N TYR A 93 4.40 -8.75 -0.03
CA TYR A 93 3.31 -9.59 -0.48
C TYR A 93 3.79 -10.65 -1.45
N VAL A 94 4.49 -10.26 -2.53
CA VAL A 94 5.03 -11.23 -3.48
C VAL A 94 6.02 -12.18 -2.83
N ALA A 95 6.87 -11.68 -1.93
CA ALA A 95 7.77 -12.55 -1.19
C ALA A 95 7.01 -13.58 -0.34
N SER A 96 5.87 -13.20 0.24
CA SER A 96 5.02 -14.13 1.00
C SER A 96 4.27 -15.10 0.08
N ALA A 97 3.74 -14.62 -1.04
CA ALA A 97 3.00 -15.43 -2.02
C ALA A 97 3.89 -16.43 -2.78
N PHE A 98 5.19 -16.13 -2.95
CA PHE A 98 6.16 -17.03 -3.59
C PHE A 98 6.85 -18.01 -2.63
N ASN A 99 6.68 -17.85 -1.31
CA ASN A 99 7.33 -18.70 -0.30
C ASN A 99 6.42 -19.84 0.19
N GLU A 100 5.44 -20.26 -0.61
CA GLU A 100 4.57 -21.42 -0.33
C GLU A 100 5.08 -22.71 -1.01
#